data_AF-A0ABD6E0U2-F1
#
_entry.id   AF-A0ABD6E0U2-F1
#
_cell.length_a   1.000
_cell.length_b   1.000
_cell.length_c   1.000
_cell.angle_alpha   90.00
_cell.angle_beta   90.00
_cell.angle_gamma   90.00
#
_symmetry.space_group_name_H-M   'P 1'
#
loop_
_entity.id
_entity.type
_entity.pdbx_description
1 polymer ?
#
loop_
_entity_poly.entity_id
_entity_poly.type
_entity_poly.pdbx_seq_one_letter_code
_entity_poly.pdbx_strand_id
1 'polypeptide(L)'
;MTNLDDERTNRPRTTEPDASGSWRDEYAAQAVDAELRADGGTAYRLPEEGEVVRDRDSDAGDTLVVVDTHPETTAASFAIDAIGATVAEANPEYDDGAPVVEAAYVEDVNDTLPDWYKTEDLRDAVSFGALSTYTFPADRLAPYNGGERR
;
A
#
# COMPACT_ATOMS: atom_id res chain seq x y z
N MET A 1 60.94 35.99 22.27
CA MET A 1 60.61 35.69 23.66
C MET A 1 59.26 35.00 23.65
N THR A 2 59.25 33.75 24.11
CA THR A 2 58.12 32.95 24.62
C THR A 2 57.11 32.34 23.63
N ASN A 3 56.95 31.03 23.85
CA ASN A 3 56.25 29.97 23.15
C ASN A 3 54.83 29.75 23.70
N LEU A 4 54.18 28.73 23.10
CA LEU A 4 53.08 27.89 23.58
C LEU A 4 51.69 28.52 23.47
N ASP A 5 50.62 27.85 23.09
CA ASP A 5 50.25 26.51 22.58
C ASP A 5 48.72 26.70 22.37
N ASP A 6 48.08 26.09 21.37
CA ASP A 6 46.76 25.48 21.59
C ASP A 6 46.33 24.64 20.40
N GLU A 7 45.48 23.68 20.71
CA GLU A 7 45.31 22.40 20.08
C GLU A 7 44.21 22.39 18.99
N ARG A 8 44.38 21.45 18.07
CA ARG A 8 43.35 20.52 17.56
C ARG A 8 42.01 21.08 17.03
N THR A 9 41.78 20.64 15.78
CA THR A 9 40.49 20.21 15.21
C THR A 9 39.43 21.28 14.95
N ASN A 10 39.22 21.65 13.67
CA ASN A 10 37.89 21.49 13.07
C ASN A 10 37.94 21.60 11.53
N ARG A 11 37.06 20.85 10.91
CA ARG A 11 36.98 20.45 9.49
C ARG A 11 36.85 21.65 8.52
N PRO A 12 37.33 21.53 7.26
CA PRO A 12 36.87 22.44 6.21
C PRO A 12 35.37 22.23 5.98
N ARG A 13 34.61 23.33 6.09
CA ARG A 13 33.20 23.43 5.68
C ARG A 13 33.12 23.17 4.17
N THR A 14 32.71 21.96 3.81
CA THR A 14 32.24 21.66 2.46
C THR A 14 30.96 22.44 2.22
N THR A 15 30.98 23.22 1.15
CA THR A 15 29.87 23.85 0.46
C THR A 15 28.61 23.00 0.53
N GLU A 16 27.53 23.56 1.09
CA GLU A 16 26.18 23.03 0.96
C GLU A 16 25.83 23.00 -0.54
N PRO A 17 25.55 21.84 -1.15
CA PRO A 17 24.82 21.83 -2.40
C PRO A 17 23.36 22.14 -2.06
N ASP A 18 22.86 23.24 -2.65
CA ASP A 18 21.45 23.59 -2.73
C ASP A 18 20.70 22.42 -3.40
N ALA A 19 20.15 21.52 -2.58
CA ALA A 19 19.45 20.32 -3.02
C ALA A 19 17.96 20.61 -3.26
N SER A 20 17.65 21.75 -3.86
CA SER A 20 16.31 22.09 -4.35
C SER A 20 16.18 21.77 -5.84
N GLY A 21 16.49 20.53 -6.26
CA GLY A 21 16.40 20.22 -7.69
C GLY A 21 16.77 18.84 -8.19
N SER A 22 17.02 17.83 -7.35
CA SER A 22 17.49 16.52 -7.83
C SER A 22 16.92 15.31 -7.08
N TRP A 23 15.61 15.30 -6.83
CA TRP A 23 14.90 14.10 -6.36
C TRP A 23 13.90 13.55 -7.39
N ARG A 24 13.73 14.23 -8.53
CA ARG A 24 12.82 13.81 -9.60
C ARG A 24 13.31 12.63 -10.44
N ASP A 25 14.61 12.31 -10.39
CA ASP A 25 15.18 11.24 -11.21
C ASP A 25 15.44 9.92 -10.44
N GLU A 26 15.41 9.92 -9.11
CA GLU A 26 15.76 8.71 -8.32
C GLU A 26 14.55 7.93 -7.78
N TYR A 27 13.33 8.49 -7.84
CA TYR A 27 12.08 7.78 -7.48
C TYR A 27 11.25 7.28 -8.68
N ALA A 28 11.82 7.32 -9.89
CA ALA A 28 11.32 6.53 -11.02
C ALA A 28 11.85 5.09 -11.02
N ALA A 29 12.83 4.77 -10.17
CA ALA A 29 13.55 3.49 -10.18
C ALA A 29 12.94 2.40 -9.26
N GLN A 30 11.81 2.65 -8.58
CA GLN A 30 11.00 1.58 -7.95
C GLN A 30 9.70 1.29 -8.70
N ALA A 31 9.53 1.88 -9.89
CA ALA A 31 8.44 1.61 -10.82
C ALA A 31 8.91 0.80 -12.04
N VAL A 32 9.97 -0.02 -11.89
CA VAL A 32 10.55 -0.80 -12.98
C VAL A 32 10.04 -2.24 -12.95
N ASP A 33 9.35 -2.57 -14.04
CA ASP A 33 9.11 -3.90 -14.60
C ASP A 33 8.16 -4.84 -13.86
N ALA A 34 6.87 -4.49 -13.90
CA ALA A 34 5.84 -5.52 -14.17
C ALA A 34 6.06 -6.04 -15.61
N GLU A 35 7.09 -6.88 -15.78
CA GLU A 35 7.40 -7.55 -17.04
C GLU A 35 6.23 -8.50 -17.35
N LEU A 36 5.32 -8.07 -18.21
CA LEU A 36 4.23 -8.87 -18.77
C LEU A 36 4.83 -10.09 -19.49
N ARG A 37 4.98 -11.20 -18.78
CA ARG A 37 5.37 -12.48 -19.37
C ARG A 37 4.16 -13.14 -20.01
N ALA A 38 4.37 -13.61 -21.23
CA ALA A 38 3.39 -14.35 -22.05
C ALA A 38 2.96 -15.72 -21.47
N ASP A 39 3.39 -16.05 -20.25
CA ASP A 39 3.03 -17.26 -19.48
C ASP A 39 1.91 -17.03 -18.45
N GLY A 40 1.25 -15.86 -18.46
CA GLY A 40 0.11 -15.58 -17.57
C GLY A 40 0.50 -15.29 -16.12
N GLY A 41 1.74 -14.86 -15.87
CA GLY A 41 2.24 -14.49 -14.55
C GLY A 41 2.76 -13.06 -14.53
N THR A 42 1.86 -12.08 -14.47
CA THR A 42 2.20 -10.74 -13.96
C THR A 42 2.30 -10.87 -12.44
N ALA A 43 3.48 -10.66 -11.87
CA ALA A 43 3.61 -10.56 -10.42
C ALA A 43 2.90 -9.28 -9.98
N TYR A 44 1.66 -9.40 -9.52
CA TYR A 44 0.90 -8.30 -8.94
C TYR A 44 1.70 -7.73 -7.77
N ARG A 45 1.84 -6.40 -7.72
CA ARG A 45 2.31 -5.76 -6.50
C ARG A 45 1.16 -5.80 -5.49
N LEU A 46 1.23 -6.76 -4.58
CA LEU A 46 0.29 -6.83 -3.48
C LEU A 46 0.65 -5.77 -2.44
N PRO A 47 -0.35 -5.00 -1.95
CA PRO A 47 -0.14 -4.07 -0.85
C PRO A 47 0.13 -4.83 0.45
N GLU A 48 0.83 -4.20 1.39
CA GLU A 48 1.06 -4.79 2.71
C GLU A 48 -0.17 -4.63 3.62
N GLU A 49 -0.32 -5.48 4.61
CA GLU A 49 -1.41 -5.35 5.58
C GLU A 49 -1.24 -4.07 6.42
N GLY A 50 -2.33 -3.31 6.58
CA GLY A 50 -2.30 -1.96 7.14
C GLY A 50 -1.88 -0.87 6.15
N GLU A 51 -1.49 -1.23 4.91
CA GLU A 51 -1.24 -0.25 3.86
C GLU A 51 -2.55 0.40 3.43
N VAL A 52 -2.47 1.70 3.14
CA VAL A 52 -3.58 2.47 2.61
C VAL A 52 -3.52 2.44 1.09
N VAL A 53 -4.62 2.03 0.47
CA VAL A 53 -4.78 1.91 -0.98
C VAL A 53 -6.00 2.72 -1.44
N ARG A 54 -6.08 2.94 -2.74
CA ARG A 54 -7.20 3.63 -3.39
C ARG A 54 -7.95 2.66 -4.27
N ASP A 55 -9.27 2.66 -4.17
CA ASP A 55 -10.13 1.97 -5.13
C ASP A 55 -10.18 2.76 -6.44
N ARG A 56 -9.82 2.11 -7.56
CA ARG A 56 -9.86 2.73 -8.90
C ARG A 56 -11.28 2.86 -9.46
N ASP A 57 -12.22 2.07 -8.94
CA ASP A 57 -13.60 2.01 -9.45
C ASP A 57 -14.53 3.06 -8.82
N SER A 58 -14.19 3.52 -7.62
CA SER A 58 -14.95 4.57 -6.96
C SER A 58 -14.79 5.91 -7.69
N ASP A 59 -15.90 6.59 -7.98
CA ASP A 59 -15.93 7.92 -8.63
C ASP A 59 -15.12 8.98 -7.86
N ALA A 60 -15.05 8.87 -6.52
CA ALA A 60 -14.23 9.72 -5.67
C ALA A 60 -12.80 9.15 -5.47
N GLY A 61 -12.62 7.88 -5.82
CA GLY A 61 -11.47 7.06 -5.52
C GLY A 61 -11.26 6.96 -4.02
N ASP A 62 -12.23 6.29 -3.39
CA ASP A 62 -12.27 6.04 -1.96
C ASP A 62 -10.99 5.35 -1.48
N THR A 63 -10.68 5.61 -0.22
CA THR A 63 -9.46 5.14 0.42
C THR A 63 -9.79 3.94 1.30
N LEU A 64 -9.01 2.88 1.17
CA LEU A 64 -9.16 1.65 1.91
C LEU A 64 -7.88 1.33 2.65
N VAL A 65 -8.00 0.63 3.78
CA VAL A 65 -6.88 0.02 4.46
C VAL A 65 -6.92 -1.49 4.24
N VAL A 66 -5.78 -2.06 3.89
CA VAL A 66 -5.64 -3.50 3.66
C VAL A 66 -5.69 -4.22 5.01
N VAL A 67 -6.57 -5.21 5.12
CA VAL A 67 -6.71 -6.04 6.32
C VAL A 67 -5.98 -7.36 6.16
N ASP A 68 -6.05 -7.95 4.97
CA ASP A 68 -5.36 -9.21 4.64
C ASP A 68 -5.11 -9.32 3.12
N THR A 69 -4.19 -10.20 2.73
CA THR A 69 -3.88 -10.49 1.32
C THR A 69 -3.79 -11.98 1.06
N HIS A 70 -4.33 -12.43 -0.08
CA HIS A 70 -4.34 -13.84 -0.46
C HIS A 70 -3.55 -14.04 -1.75
N PRO A 71 -2.20 -14.04 -1.70
CA PRO A 71 -1.34 -14.11 -2.89
C PRO A 71 -1.54 -15.37 -3.73
N GLU A 72 -1.99 -16.46 -3.11
CA GLU A 72 -2.21 -17.76 -3.76
C GLU A 72 -3.64 -17.96 -4.27
N THR A 73 -4.56 -17.03 -3.96
CA THR A 73 -5.98 -17.15 -4.30
C THR A 73 -6.38 -16.12 -5.35
N THR A 74 -6.80 -16.58 -6.52
CA THR A 74 -7.22 -15.71 -7.63
C THR A 74 -8.66 -15.21 -7.47
N ALA A 75 -8.98 -14.10 -8.13
CA ALA A 75 -10.32 -13.51 -8.15
C ALA A 75 -11.37 -14.47 -8.73
N ALA A 76 -11.00 -15.31 -9.70
CA ALA A 76 -11.87 -16.36 -10.26
C ALA A 76 -12.14 -17.52 -9.28
N SER A 77 -11.26 -17.72 -8.28
CA SER A 77 -11.36 -18.83 -7.33
C SER A 77 -12.00 -18.42 -6.00
N PHE A 78 -11.97 -17.13 -5.66
CA PHE A 78 -12.52 -16.61 -4.40
C PHE A 78 -14.02 -16.34 -4.53
N ALA A 79 -14.84 -17.07 -3.78
CA ALA A 79 -16.29 -16.89 -3.74
C ALA A 79 -16.70 -15.88 -2.66
N ILE A 80 -17.60 -14.97 -3.01
CA ILE A 80 -18.24 -14.03 -2.09
C ILE A 80 -19.62 -14.60 -1.71
N ASP A 81 -19.69 -15.28 -0.56
CA ASP A 81 -20.92 -15.94 -0.08
C ASP A 81 -22.12 -14.99 -0.01
N ALA A 82 -21.90 -13.72 0.33
CA ALA A 82 -22.96 -12.72 0.50
C ALA A 82 -23.76 -12.44 -0.78
N ILE A 83 -23.13 -12.58 -1.95
CA ILE A 83 -23.76 -12.33 -3.26
C ILE A 83 -23.82 -13.58 -4.15
N GLY A 84 -23.22 -14.69 -3.70
CA GLY A 84 -23.21 -15.95 -4.43
C GLY A 84 -22.43 -15.90 -5.76
N ALA A 85 -21.42 -15.04 -5.85
CA ALA A 85 -20.58 -14.83 -7.03
C ALA A 85 -19.11 -14.76 -6.63
N THR A 86 -18.20 -15.01 -7.57
CA THR A 86 -16.76 -14.83 -7.36
C THR A 86 -16.34 -13.37 -7.39
N VAL A 87 -15.15 -13.07 -6.88
CA VAL A 87 -14.57 -11.72 -6.96
C VAL A 87 -14.44 -11.29 -8.42
N ALA A 88 -14.04 -12.18 -9.32
CA ALA A 88 -13.98 -11.90 -10.76
C ALA A 88 -15.36 -11.63 -11.38
N GLU A 89 -16.39 -12.39 -11.01
CA GLU A 89 -17.76 -12.15 -11.50
C GLU A 89 -18.34 -10.82 -11.00
N ALA A 90 -18.00 -10.41 -9.79
CA ALA A 90 -18.38 -9.11 -9.23
C ALA A 90 -17.55 -7.95 -9.82
N ASN A 91 -16.38 -8.23 -10.38
CA ASN A 91 -15.41 -7.27 -10.91
C ASN A 91 -14.99 -7.66 -12.34
N PRO A 92 -15.92 -7.76 -13.31
CA PRO A 92 -15.66 -8.34 -14.62
C PRO A 92 -14.70 -7.53 -15.51
N GLU A 93 -14.40 -6.29 -15.13
CA GLU A 93 -13.49 -5.38 -15.83
C GLU A 93 -12.02 -5.58 -15.43
N TYR A 94 -11.76 -6.39 -14.39
CA TYR A 94 -10.42 -6.64 -13.85
C TYR A 94 -9.98 -8.10 -14.13
N ASP A 95 -8.68 -8.34 -14.01
CA ASP A 95 -8.09 -9.66 -14.28
C ASP A 95 -8.59 -10.72 -13.29
N ASP A 96 -9.13 -11.83 -13.82
CA ASP A 96 -9.70 -12.93 -13.05
C ASP A 96 -8.62 -13.83 -12.40
N GLY A 97 -7.39 -13.78 -12.92
CA GLY A 97 -6.18 -14.36 -12.38
C GLY A 97 -5.50 -13.48 -11.32
N ALA A 98 -5.96 -12.25 -11.10
CA ALA A 98 -5.41 -11.39 -10.06
C ALA A 98 -5.61 -12.00 -8.67
N PRO A 99 -4.60 -11.97 -7.78
CA PRO A 99 -4.78 -12.33 -6.39
C PRO A 99 -5.79 -11.41 -5.72
N VAL A 100 -6.43 -11.88 -4.67
CA VAL A 100 -7.43 -11.09 -3.95
C VAL A 100 -6.85 -10.42 -2.71
N VAL A 101 -7.39 -9.24 -2.41
CA VAL A 101 -7.02 -8.40 -1.26
C VAL A 101 -8.28 -8.10 -0.48
N GLU A 102 -8.23 -8.26 0.84
CA GLU A 102 -9.30 -7.86 1.74
C GLU A 102 -8.98 -6.49 2.33
N ALA A 103 -9.91 -5.55 2.22
CA ALA A 103 -9.74 -4.19 2.68
C ALA A 103 -11.02 -3.63 3.29
N ALA A 104 -10.87 -2.65 4.18
CA ALA A 104 -11.97 -1.90 4.78
C ALA A 104 -11.85 -0.42 4.41
N TYR A 105 -12.98 0.28 4.28
CA TYR A 105 -12.96 1.72 4.01
C TYR A 105 -12.36 2.48 5.19
N VAL A 106 -11.45 3.41 4.90
CA VAL A 106 -10.79 4.20 5.96
C VAL A 106 -11.80 5.00 6.78
N GLU A 107 -12.89 5.46 6.18
CA GLU A 107 -13.97 6.15 6.90
C GLU A 107 -14.62 5.25 7.95
N ASP A 108 -14.98 4.02 7.59
CA ASP A 108 -15.58 3.04 8.52
C ASP A 108 -14.61 2.64 9.64
N VAL A 109 -13.33 2.50 9.29
CA VAL A 109 -12.27 2.20 10.26
C VAL A 109 -12.11 3.35 11.25
N ASN A 110 -12.08 4.61 10.79
CA ASN A 110 -11.94 5.75 11.67
C ASN A 110 -13.18 6.00 12.54
N ASP A 111 -14.38 5.66 12.07
CA ASP A 111 -15.61 5.74 12.86
C ASP A 111 -15.67 4.65 13.95
N THR A 112 -15.26 3.43 13.59
CA THR A 112 -15.32 2.26 14.49
C THR A 112 -14.14 2.20 15.47
N LEU A 113 -12.94 2.53 15.00
CA LEU A 113 -11.66 2.41 15.71
C LEU A 113 -10.85 3.71 15.57
N PRO A 114 -11.26 4.85 16.13
CA PRO A 114 -10.59 6.15 15.91
C PRO A 114 -9.11 6.19 16.34
N ASP A 115 -8.67 5.25 17.18
CA ASP A 115 -7.31 5.12 17.72
C ASP A 115 -6.63 3.82 17.29
N TRP A 116 -6.95 3.29 16.11
CA TRP A 116 -6.21 2.15 15.55
C TRP A 116 -4.80 2.56 15.13
N TYR A 117 -3.81 1.75 15.49
CA TYR A 117 -2.41 2.00 15.11
C TYR A 117 -1.71 0.76 14.55
N LYS A 118 -2.33 -0.42 14.68
CA LYS A 118 -1.76 -1.69 14.24
C LYS A 118 -2.75 -2.48 13.43
N THR A 119 -2.24 -3.29 12.50
CA THR A 119 -3.03 -4.25 11.73
C THR A 119 -3.74 -5.27 12.63
N GLU A 120 -3.18 -5.60 13.79
CA GLU A 120 -3.82 -6.46 14.80
C GLU A 120 -5.18 -5.90 15.25
N ASP A 121 -5.28 -4.57 15.44
CA ASP A 121 -6.53 -3.91 15.86
C ASP A 121 -7.61 -4.05 14.77
N LEU A 122 -7.21 -3.96 13.50
CA LEU A 122 -8.11 -4.15 12.35
C LEU A 122 -8.60 -5.60 12.29
N ARG A 123 -7.69 -6.57 12.38
CA ARG A 123 -8.02 -8.01 12.34
C ARG A 123 -8.95 -8.40 13.49
N ASP A 124 -8.69 -7.90 14.70
CA ASP A 124 -9.56 -8.14 15.85
C ASP A 124 -10.96 -7.54 15.61
N ALA A 125 -11.06 -6.30 15.15
CA ALA A 125 -12.35 -5.68 14.87
C ALA A 125 -13.16 -6.41 13.79
N VAL A 126 -12.50 -6.93 12.76
CA VAL A 126 -13.12 -7.78 11.75
C VAL A 126 -13.58 -9.10 12.36
N SER A 127 -12.75 -9.74 13.19
CA SER A 127 -13.10 -10.99 13.87
C SER A 127 -14.29 -10.85 14.82
N PHE A 128 -14.41 -9.70 15.50
CA PHE A 128 -15.56 -9.37 16.35
C PHE A 128 -16.79 -8.88 15.56
N GLY A 129 -16.68 -8.74 14.24
CA GLY A 129 -17.76 -8.23 13.39
C GLY A 129 -18.08 -6.74 13.61
N ALA A 130 -17.15 -5.99 14.20
CA ALA A 130 -17.27 -4.55 14.40
C ALA A 130 -16.93 -3.77 13.13
N LEU A 131 -16.05 -4.31 12.28
CA LEU A 131 -15.61 -3.71 11.02
C LEU A 131 -16.01 -4.58 9.83
N SER A 132 -16.57 -3.96 8.79
CA SER A 132 -16.89 -4.66 7.53
C SER A 132 -15.67 -4.66 6.61
N THR A 133 -15.37 -5.82 6.03
CA THR A 133 -14.34 -5.98 4.99
C THR A 133 -14.95 -6.32 3.66
N TYR A 134 -14.22 -5.95 2.61
CA TYR A 134 -14.58 -6.18 1.22
C TYR A 134 -13.39 -6.79 0.50
N THR A 135 -13.65 -7.71 -0.42
CA THR A 135 -12.62 -8.41 -1.18
C THR A 135 -12.55 -7.85 -2.60
N PHE A 136 -11.34 -7.49 -3.04
CA PHE A 136 -11.08 -6.90 -4.35
C PHE A 136 -9.99 -7.66 -5.10
N PRO A 137 -10.01 -7.68 -6.45
CA PRO A 137 -8.84 -8.07 -7.23
C PRO A 137 -7.70 -7.08 -6.95
N ALA A 138 -6.47 -7.57 -6.78
CA ALA A 138 -5.30 -6.73 -6.53
C ALA A 138 -5.08 -5.66 -7.61
N ASP A 139 -5.42 -5.98 -8.87
CA ASP A 139 -5.35 -5.02 -9.97
C ASP A 139 -6.24 -3.80 -9.71
N ARG A 140 -7.45 -3.97 -9.15
CA ARG A 140 -8.39 -2.86 -8.86
C ARG A 140 -7.83 -1.82 -7.90
N LEU A 141 -6.87 -2.18 -7.07
CA LEU A 141 -6.31 -1.32 -6.04
C LEU A 141 -5.08 -0.57 -6.56
N ALA A 142 -5.00 0.72 -6.25
CA ALA A 142 -3.83 1.55 -6.52
C ALA A 142 -3.15 1.96 -5.20
N PRO A 143 -1.81 2.07 -5.16
CA PRO A 143 -1.12 2.58 -3.98
C PRO A 143 -1.56 4.03 -3.69
N TYR A 144 -1.86 4.32 -2.43
CA TYR A 144 -2.16 5.69 -2.00
C TYR A 144 -0.83 6.47 -1.92
N ASN A 145 -0.57 7.37 -2.87
CA ASN A 145 0.61 8.24 -2.82
C ASN A 145 0.51 9.20 -1.63
N GLY A 146 1.03 8.77 -0.48
CA GLY A 146 1.02 9.51 0.78
C GLY A 146 1.97 8.87 1.81
N GLY A 147 3.20 8.59 1.40
CA GLY A 147 4.24 8.10 2.30
C GLY A 147 4.71 9.18 3.27
N GLU A 148 3.96 9.44 4.33
CA GLU A 148 4.48 10.09 5.54
C GLU A 148 4.51 9.06 6.66
N ARG A 149 5.64 8.34 6.77
CA ARG A 149 5.99 7.60 7.99
C ARG A 149 6.32 8.62 9.08
N ARG A 150 5.56 8.62 10.17
CA ARG A 150 5.96 9.26 11.44
C ARG A 150 6.96 8.40 12.20
#